data_AF-A0A8B6GU87-F1
#
_entry.id   AF-A0A8B6GU87-F1
#
_cell.length_a   1.000
_cell.length_b   1.000
_cell.length_c   1.000
_cell.angle_alpha   90.00
_cell.angle_beta   90.00
_cell.angle_gamma   90.00
#
_symmetry.space_group_name_H-M   'P 1'
#
loop_
_entity.id
_entity.type
_entity.pdbx_description
1 polymer ?
#
loop_
_entity_poly.entity_id
_entity_poly.type
_entity_poly.pdbx_seq_one_letter_code
_entity_poly.pdbx_strand_id
1 'polypeptide(L)'
;MVGIAKVADDLVEFWSDLLTRYPSIIAIIDPMRKQEEEHWMRLCDRISDRCLVIGSQAYHRPGLLKDEELTENFKSSGIAFKLEQLNTVSDILTCVKKMEEDDNQIIISSCQGETTDTFLADFAVGVNARFIKVGAPVRGERTVQINRLLQIEEQLETKDKLKPLEPNAFPHIAPPPLPEPEEGEGEAQTEEEAKKDGKKK
;
A
#
# COMPACT_ATOMS: atom_id res chain seq x y z
N MET A 1 -9.25 -29.23 1.38
CA MET A 1 -9.76 -28.12 0.54
C MET A 1 -8.71 -27.91 -0.55
N VAL A 2 -9.06 -28.14 -1.82
CA VAL A 2 -8.13 -27.92 -2.94
C VAL A 2 -8.39 -26.49 -3.44
N GLY A 3 -7.41 -25.60 -3.27
CA GLY A 3 -7.49 -24.24 -3.82
C GLY A 3 -7.27 -24.28 -5.33
N ILE A 4 -7.89 -23.32 -6.04
CA ILE A 4 -7.64 -23.10 -7.48
C ILE A 4 -6.61 -21.98 -7.60
N ALA A 5 -5.53 -22.22 -8.32
CA ALA A 5 -4.55 -21.18 -8.63
C ALA A 5 -5.18 -20.15 -9.56
N LYS A 6 -5.00 -18.86 -9.25
CA LYS A 6 -5.46 -17.73 -10.05
C LYS A 6 -4.26 -17.00 -10.63
N VAL A 7 -4.37 -16.57 -11.88
CA VAL A 7 -3.44 -15.59 -12.46
C VAL A 7 -3.78 -14.19 -11.97
N ALA A 8 -2.90 -13.21 -12.17
CA ALA A 8 -3.06 -11.88 -11.59
C ALA A 8 -4.33 -11.15 -12.07
N ASP A 9 -4.69 -11.28 -13.35
CA ASP A 9 -5.97 -10.75 -13.89
C ASP A 9 -7.20 -11.33 -13.17
N ASP A 10 -7.21 -12.64 -12.94
CA ASP A 10 -8.30 -13.31 -12.21
C ASP A 10 -8.41 -12.82 -10.77
N LEU A 11 -7.30 -12.38 -10.16
CA LEU A 11 -7.30 -11.78 -8.83
C LEU A 11 -7.89 -10.37 -8.84
N VAL A 12 -7.60 -9.55 -9.86
CA VAL A 12 -8.24 -8.23 -10.01
C VAL A 12 -9.76 -8.36 -10.03
N GLU A 13 -10.27 -9.30 -10.84
CA GLU A 13 -11.72 -9.55 -10.92
C GLU A 13 -12.27 -10.12 -9.62
N PHE A 14 -11.57 -11.07 -9.01
CA PHE A 14 -11.99 -11.65 -7.74
C PHE A 14 -12.15 -10.58 -6.64
N TRP A 15 -11.17 -9.69 -6.48
CA TRP A 15 -11.24 -8.63 -5.49
C TRP A 15 -12.38 -7.65 -5.79
N SER A 16 -12.55 -7.26 -7.06
CA SER A 16 -13.62 -6.36 -7.49
C SER A 16 -15.02 -6.94 -7.24
N ASP A 17 -15.22 -8.22 -7.55
CA ASP A 17 -16.47 -8.94 -7.29
C ASP A 17 -16.72 -9.12 -5.79
N LEU A 18 -15.67 -9.43 -5.01
CA LEU A 18 -15.79 -9.56 -3.56
C LEU A 18 -16.28 -8.26 -2.92
N LEU A 19 -15.73 -7.11 -3.32
CA LEU A 19 -16.16 -5.81 -2.80
C LEU A 19 -17.59 -5.45 -3.23
N THR A 20 -18.01 -5.90 -4.41
CA THR A 20 -19.40 -5.73 -4.87
C THR A 20 -20.37 -6.55 -4.02
N ARG A 21 -19.99 -7.78 -3.65
CA ARG A 21 -20.81 -8.66 -2.80
C ARG A 21 -20.78 -8.28 -1.33
N TYR A 22 -19.69 -7.67 -0.87
CA TYR A 22 -19.46 -7.31 0.53
C TYR A 22 -19.00 -5.85 0.65
N PRO A 23 -19.91 -4.87 0.46
CA PRO A 23 -19.58 -3.44 0.48
C PRO A 23 -19.11 -2.93 1.84
N SER A 24 -19.25 -3.73 2.92
CA SER A 24 -18.70 -3.41 4.24
C SER A 24 -17.17 -3.56 4.33
N ILE A 25 -16.53 -4.11 3.31
CA ILE A 25 -15.07 -4.21 3.25
C ILE A 25 -14.49 -2.84 2.85
N ILE A 26 -13.92 -2.14 3.83
CA ILE A 26 -13.38 -0.79 3.63
C ILE A 26 -11.89 -0.76 3.29
N ALA A 27 -11.16 -1.86 3.51
CA ALA A 27 -9.72 -1.92 3.26
C ALA A 27 -9.28 -3.34 2.92
N ILE A 28 -8.31 -3.45 2.00
CA ILE A 28 -7.60 -4.68 1.67
C ILE A 28 -6.09 -4.46 1.84
N ILE A 29 -5.40 -5.42 2.46
CA ILE A 29 -3.96 -5.33 2.75
C ILE A 29 -3.22 -6.37 1.91
N ASP A 30 -2.21 -5.93 1.16
CA ASP A 30 -1.40 -6.76 0.26
C ASP A 30 -2.25 -7.66 -0.68
N PRO A 31 -3.21 -7.12 -1.46
CA PRO A 31 -4.05 -7.92 -2.35
C PRO A 31 -3.28 -8.61 -3.48
N MET A 32 -2.10 -8.09 -3.81
CA MET A 32 -1.18 -8.64 -4.81
C MET A 32 0.26 -8.58 -4.32
N ARG A 33 1.14 -9.32 -5.00
CA ARG A 33 2.58 -9.30 -4.73
C ARG A 33 3.20 -8.00 -5.28
N LYS A 34 4.30 -7.56 -4.67
CA LYS A 34 5.05 -6.36 -5.13
C LYS A 34 5.46 -6.45 -6.60
N GLN A 35 5.84 -7.64 -7.07
CA GLN A 35 6.29 -7.86 -8.44
C GLN A 35 5.18 -7.69 -9.48
N GLU A 36 3.91 -7.65 -9.06
CA GLU A 36 2.73 -7.50 -9.91
C GLU A 36 2.23 -6.05 -9.90
N GLU A 37 3.13 -5.07 -10.02
CA GLU A 37 2.84 -3.63 -9.93
C GLU A 37 1.77 -3.17 -10.92
N GLU A 38 1.81 -3.65 -12.17
CA GLU A 38 0.80 -3.32 -13.18
C GLU A 38 -0.60 -3.78 -12.74
N HIS A 39 -0.73 -5.00 -12.25
CA HIS A 39 -1.99 -5.56 -11.78
C HIS A 39 -2.46 -4.88 -10.48
N TRP A 40 -1.52 -4.50 -9.61
CA TRP A 40 -1.80 -3.70 -8.42
C TRP A 40 -2.41 -2.35 -8.79
N MET A 41 -1.82 -1.62 -9.75
CA MET A 41 -2.32 -0.32 -10.20
C MET A 41 -3.67 -0.45 -10.91
N ARG A 42 -3.87 -1.49 -11.73
CA ARG A 42 -5.18 -1.80 -12.32
C ARG A 42 -6.24 -2.13 -11.26
N LEU A 43 -5.86 -2.78 -10.17
CA LEU A 43 -6.76 -3.03 -9.05
C LEU A 43 -7.10 -1.71 -8.35
N CYS A 44 -6.11 -0.89 -8.00
CA CYS A 44 -6.30 0.44 -7.42
C CYS A 44 -7.29 1.26 -8.24
N ASP A 45 -7.11 1.37 -9.56
CA ASP A 45 -8.01 2.10 -10.45
C ASP A 45 -9.47 1.66 -10.33
N ARG A 46 -9.71 0.36 -10.19
CA ARG A 46 -11.06 -0.23 -10.14
C ARG A 46 -11.78 -0.12 -8.79
N ILE A 47 -11.06 0.02 -7.67
CA ILE A 47 -11.66 -0.15 -6.33
C ILE A 47 -11.33 0.94 -5.33
N SER A 48 -10.34 1.78 -5.63
CA SER A 48 -9.82 2.77 -4.67
C SER A 48 -10.85 3.83 -4.28
N ASP A 49 -11.86 4.05 -5.12
CA ASP A 49 -13.02 4.92 -4.90
C ASP A 49 -13.99 4.44 -3.80
N ARG A 50 -13.86 3.19 -3.35
CA ARG A 50 -14.74 2.56 -2.34
C ARG A 50 -14.03 1.68 -1.33
N CYS A 51 -12.75 1.39 -1.54
CA CYS A 51 -11.97 0.52 -0.67
C CYS A 51 -10.51 0.97 -0.64
N LEU A 52 -9.94 1.08 0.56
CA LEU A 52 -8.54 1.43 0.73
C LEU A 52 -7.65 0.25 0.31
N VAL A 53 -6.73 0.49 -0.62
CA VAL A 53 -5.71 -0.49 -1.00
C VAL A 53 -4.46 -0.20 -0.20
N ILE A 54 -4.10 -1.12 0.70
CA ILE A 54 -3.01 -0.91 1.67
C ILE A 54 -1.83 -1.83 1.34
N GLY A 55 -0.63 -1.28 1.27
CA GLY A 55 0.60 -2.09 1.23
C GLY A 55 1.18 -2.30 2.63
N SER A 56 1.56 -3.53 2.96
CA SER A 56 2.39 -3.86 4.12
C SER A 56 3.70 -4.49 3.64
N GLN A 57 3.63 -5.70 3.06
CA GLN A 57 4.83 -6.38 2.55
C GLN A 57 5.29 -5.80 1.21
N ALA A 58 4.40 -5.15 0.46
CA ALA A 58 4.77 -4.43 -0.76
C ALA A 58 5.85 -3.35 -0.49
N TYR A 59 5.87 -2.78 0.71
CA TYR A 59 6.82 -1.78 1.17
C TYR A 59 7.83 -2.43 2.14
N HIS A 60 8.69 -3.32 1.64
CA HIS A 60 9.52 -4.19 2.49
C HIS A 60 10.46 -3.44 3.46
N ARG A 61 10.79 -2.15 3.25
CA ARG A 61 11.61 -1.36 4.20
C ARG A 61 11.30 0.15 4.16
N PRO A 62 10.32 0.64 4.93
CA PRO A 62 10.00 2.06 4.91
C PRO A 62 11.20 2.95 5.37
N GLY A 63 12.02 2.50 6.32
CA GLY A 63 13.20 3.23 6.79
C GLY A 63 14.37 3.29 5.80
N LEU A 64 14.26 2.62 4.64
CA LEU A 64 15.18 2.69 3.51
C LEU A 64 14.46 3.13 2.23
N LEU A 65 13.30 3.80 2.35
CA LEU A 65 12.70 4.58 1.27
C LEU A 65 13.62 5.75 0.91
N LYS A 66 14.80 5.42 0.37
CA LYS A 66 15.44 6.25 -0.62
C LYS A 66 14.43 6.41 -1.73
N ASP A 67 14.40 7.59 -2.35
CA ASP A 67 13.39 8.00 -3.32
C ASP A 67 13.15 7.03 -4.49
N GLU A 68 13.98 5.99 -4.64
CA GLU A 68 13.90 4.92 -5.63
C GLU A 68 12.89 3.80 -5.31
N GLU A 69 12.50 3.55 -4.04
CA GLU A 69 11.60 2.42 -3.68
C GLU A 69 10.10 2.75 -3.74
N LEU A 70 9.75 4.04 -3.67
CA LEU A 70 8.48 4.56 -4.18
C LEU A 70 8.75 4.91 -5.64
N THR A 71 8.76 3.90 -6.52
CA THR A 71 8.71 4.19 -7.95
C THR A 71 7.55 5.17 -8.16
N GLU A 72 7.73 6.23 -8.96
CA GLU A 72 6.65 7.19 -9.28
C GLU A 72 5.36 6.49 -9.76
N ASN A 73 5.50 5.24 -10.19
CA ASN A 73 4.48 4.38 -10.74
C ASN A 73 3.72 3.53 -9.70
N PHE A 74 4.25 3.28 -8.49
CA PHE A 74 3.58 2.46 -7.48
C PHE A 74 2.80 3.32 -6.50
N LYS A 75 1.47 3.20 -6.51
CA LYS A 75 0.57 3.91 -5.58
C LYS A 75 -0.30 2.96 -4.79
N SER A 76 -0.63 3.36 -3.57
CA SER A 76 -1.60 2.72 -2.71
C SER A 76 -2.41 3.79 -1.97
N SER A 77 -3.52 3.42 -1.35
CA SER A 77 -4.28 4.35 -0.51
C SER A 77 -3.65 4.54 0.87
N GLY A 78 -2.63 3.74 1.21
CA GLY A 78 -2.05 3.75 2.53
C GLY A 78 -1.06 2.62 2.80
N ILE A 79 -0.37 2.75 3.93
CA ILE A 79 0.72 1.84 4.32
C ILE A 79 0.48 1.29 5.72
N ALA A 80 0.67 -0.02 5.86
CA ALA A 80 0.68 -0.70 7.15
C ALA A 80 2.12 -0.92 7.63
N PHE A 81 2.55 -0.05 8.55
CA PHE A 81 3.84 -0.09 9.20
C PHE A 81 3.87 -1.15 10.30
N LYS A 82 4.99 -1.87 10.34
CA LYS A 82 5.33 -2.89 11.33
C LYS A 82 6.64 -2.48 11.96
N LEU A 83 6.62 -2.20 13.27
CA LEU A 83 7.77 -1.59 13.95
C LEU A 83 9.03 -2.47 13.87
N GLU A 84 8.87 -3.79 13.81
CA GLU A 84 9.96 -4.75 13.68
C GLU A 84 10.63 -4.75 12.30
N GLN A 85 9.94 -4.22 11.27
CA GLN A 85 10.47 -4.09 9.91
C GLN A 85 11.25 -2.78 9.73
N LEU A 86 11.33 -1.96 10.77
CA LEU A 86 11.85 -0.59 10.75
C LEU A 86 12.96 -0.43 11.79
N ASN A 87 14.00 0.32 11.42
CA ASN A 87 15.24 0.36 12.20
C ASN A 87 15.10 1.28 13.43
N THR A 88 14.47 2.45 13.31
CA THR A 88 14.30 3.40 14.42
C THR A 88 12.95 4.13 14.37
N VAL A 89 12.47 4.61 15.52
CA VAL A 89 11.26 5.46 15.62
C VAL A 89 11.37 6.70 14.71
N SER A 90 12.55 7.31 14.62
CA SER A 90 12.81 8.48 13.78
C SER A 90 12.60 8.21 12.30
N ASP A 91 12.99 7.02 11.82
CA ASP A 91 12.77 6.62 10.43
C ASP A 91 11.27 6.52 10.13
N ILE A 92 10.50 5.95 11.07
CA ILE A 92 9.05 5.82 10.94
C ILE A 92 8.39 7.20 10.91
N LEU A 93 8.78 8.12 11.79
CA LEU A 93 8.26 9.48 11.80
C LEU A 93 8.55 10.22 10.49
N THR A 94 9.70 9.96 9.86
CA THR A 94 10.03 10.52 8.55
C THR A 94 9.14 9.95 7.46
N CYS A 95 8.90 8.63 7.49
CA CYS A 95 7.98 7.98 6.55
C CYS A 95 6.55 8.46 6.72
N VAL A 96 6.06 8.55 7.96
CA VAL A 96 4.73 9.06 8.32
C VAL A 96 4.53 10.44 7.70
N LYS A 97 5.49 11.36 7.88
CA LYS A 97 5.41 12.71 7.30
C LYS A 97 5.32 12.70 5.77
N LYS A 98 6.16 11.91 5.10
CA LYS A 98 6.10 11.77 3.63
C LYS A 98 4.75 11.21 3.18
N MET A 99 4.20 10.25 3.91
CA MET A 99 2.89 9.66 3.60
C MET A 99 1.73 10.62 3.86
N GLU A 100 1.82 11.47 4.89
CA GLU A 100 0.84 12.53 5.13
C GLU A 100 0.86 13.59 4.02
N GLU A 101 2.03 13.91 3.45
CA GLU A 101 2.14 14.81 2.29
C GLU A 101 1.48 14.24 1.02
N ASP A 102 1.46 12.90 0.89
CA ASP A 102 0.85 12.16 -0.23
C ASP A 102 -0.61 11.75 0.04
N ASP A 103 -1.26 12.24 1.10
CA ASP A 103 -2.62 11.88 1.54
C ASP A 103 -2.83 10.37 1.80
N ASN A 104 -1.75 9.63 2.06
CA ASN A 104 -1.78 8.20 2.31
C ASN A 104 -2.27 7.87 3.74
N GLN A 105 -3.14 6.87 3.84
CA GLN A 105 -3.64 6.40 5.13
C GLN A 105 -2.57 5.61 5.88
N ILE A 106 -2.32 5.99 7.12
CA ILE A 106 -1.30 5.35 7.97
C ILE A 106 -1.95 4.30 8.85
N ILE A 107 -1.38 3.10 8.82
CA ILE A 107 -1.82 1.97 9.63
C ILE A 107 -0.65 1.48 10.47
N ILE A 108 -0.84 1.43 11.78
CA ILE A 108 0.16 0.85 12.68
C ILE A 108 -0.25 -0.60 12.99
N SER A 109 0.60 -1.55 12.61
CA SER A 109 0.34 -2.98 12.75
C SER A 109 1.28 -3.62 13.77
N SER A 110 0.68 -4.50 14.58
CA SER A 110 1.40 -5.40 15.47
C SER A 110 2.05 -6.56 14.70
N CYS A 111 3.03 -7.20 15.35
CA CYS A 111 3.82 -8.31 14.84
C CYS A 111 3.21 -9.65 15.26
N GLN A 112 3.76 -10.79 14.82
CA GLN A 112 3.31 -12.12 15.30
C GLN A 112 3.74 -12.39 16.75
N GLY A 113 4.91 -11.92 17.15
CA GLY A 113 5.49 -12.11 18.50
C GLY A 113 5.41 -10.85 19.36
N GLU A 114 4.19 -10.41 19.70
CA GLU A 114 3.99 -9.24 20.56
C GLU A 114 4.29 -9.51 22.03
N THR A 115 4.59 -8.44 22.75
CA THR A 115 4.77 -8.45 24.21
C THR A 115 3.63 -7.67 24.89
N THR A 116 3.65 -7.58 26.22
CA THR A 116 2.68 -6.77 26.96
C THR A 116 3.02 -5.27 26.99
N ASP A 117 4.08 -4.84 26.31
CA ASP A 117 4.41 -3.42 26.15
C ASP A 117 3.36 -2.70 25.31
N THR A 118 2.83 -1.57 25.78
CA THR A 118 1.73 -0.85 25.11
C THR A 118 2.21 0.24 24.14
N PHE A 119 3.52 0.31 23.86
CA PHE A 119 4.12 1.31 22.98
C PHE A 119 3.38 1.49 21.65
N LEU A 120 2.90 0.40 21.04
CA LEU A 120 2.24 0.45 19.73
C LEU A 120 0.95 1.29 19.75
N ALA A 121 0.16 1.21 20.82
CA ALA A 121 -1.05 2.01 20.99
C ALA A 121 -0.73 3.50 21.16
N ASP A 122 0.23 3.82 22.02
CA ASP A 122 0.71 5.19 22.22
C ASP A 122 1.30 5.79 20.94
N PHE A 123 2.08 4.98 20.21
CA PHE A 123 2.70 5.38 18.95
C PHE A 123 1.66 5.65 17.87
N ALA A 124 0.66 4.77 17.70
CA ALA A 124 -0.42 4.95 16.73
C ALA A 124 -1.18 6.25 16.95
N VAL A 125 -1.50 6.60 18.20
CA VAL A 125 -2.13 7.88 18.53
C VAL A 125 -1.17 9.05 18.30
N GLY A 126 0.09 8.91 18.71
CA GLY A 126 1.11 9.95 18.59
C GLY A 126 1.42 10.37 17.15
N VAL A 127 1.33 9.43 16.20
CA VAL A 127 1.50 9.68 14.76
C VAL A 127 0.18 9.94 14.03
N ASN A 128 -0.93 10.09 14.76
CA ASN A 128 -2.27 10.29 14.19
C ASN A 128 -2.64 9.22 13.14
N ALA A 129 -2.29 7.96 13.40
CA ALA A 129 -2.57 6.87 12.47
C ALA A 129 -4.09 6.68 12.29
N ARG A 130 -4.53 6.49 11.05
CA ARG A 130 -5.95 6.30 10.73
C ARG A 130 -6.50 5.00 11.33
N PHE A 131 -5.70 3.94 11.29
CA PHE A 131 -6.06 2.64 11.85
C PHE A 131 -4.91 2.01 12.62
N ILE A 132 -5.25 1.10 13.52
CA ILE A 132 -4.30 0.24 14.22
C ILE A 132 -4.75 -1.22 14.11
N LYS A 133 -3.81 -2.12 13.87
CA LYS A 133 -4.05 -3.56 13.72
C LYS A 133 -3.30 -4.33 14.80
N VAL A 134 -3.99 -4.57 15.93
CA VAL A 134 -3.43 -5.25 17.12
C VAL A 134 -3.89 -6.71 17.26
N GLY A 135 -4.66 -7.23 16.32
CA GLY A 135 -5.20 -8.60 16.39
C GLY A 135 -6.51 -8.67 17.18
N ALA A 136 -6.98 -9.90 17.44
CA ALA A 136 -8.23 -10.14 18.16
C ALA A 136 -8.09 -9.78 19.66
N PRO A 137 -9.19 -9.47 20.37
CA PRO A 137 -9.21 -9.24 21.82
C PRO A 137 -9.08 -10.57 22.59
N VAL A 138 -8.07 -11.35 22.24
CA VAL A 138 -7.74 -12.65 22.81
C VAL A 138 -6.22 -12.67 22.96
N ARG A 139 -5.73 -13.18 24.10
CA ARG A 139 -4.32 -13.15 24.55
C ARG A 139 -3.92 -11.79 25.14
N GLY A 140 -3.09 -11.83 26.18
CA GLY A 140 -2.76 -10.68 27.03
C GLY A 140 -2.06 -9.58 26.25
N GLU A 141 -1.07 -9.94 25.45
CA GLU A 141 -0.27 -9.04 24.60
C GLU A 141 -1.09 -8.24 23.57
N ARG A 142 -2.27 -8.74 23.16
CA ARG A 142 -3.17 -8.01 22.25
C ARG A 142 -4.16 -7.14 23.02
N THR A 143 -4.69 -7.72 24.10
CA THR A 143 -5.70 -7.07 24.94
C THR A 143 -5.13 -5.82 25.62
N VAL A 144 -3.86 -5.83 26.04
CA VAL A 144 -3.22 -4.65 26.66
C VAL A 144 -3.16 -3.45 25.72
N GLN A 145 -3.02 -3.65 24.40
CA GLN A 145 -3.03 -2.55 23.43
C GLN A 145 -4.41 -1.90 23.35
N ILE A 146 -5.47 -2.72 23.31
CA ILE A 146 -6.85 -2.22 23.27
C ILE A 146 -7.18 -1.48 24.57
N ASN A 147 -6.79 -2.03 25.72
CA ASN A 147 -6.96 -1.38 27.01
C ASN A 147 -6.20 -0.05 27.07
N ARG A 148 -5.00 0.02 26.48
CA ARG A 148 -4.25 1.26 26.40
C ARG A 148 -4.97 2.32 25.55
N LEU A 149 -5.56 1.94 24.42
CA LEU A 149 -6.35 2.85 23.60
C LEU A 149 -7.54 3.43 24.36
N LEU A 150 -8.27 2.61 25.14
CA LEU A 150 -9.37 3.07 25.99
C LEU A 150 -8.90 4.09 27.04
N GLN A 151 -7.72 3.87 27.65
CA GLN A 151 -7.13 4.83 28.59
C GLN A 151 -6.73 6.15 27.90
N ILE A 152 -6.20 6.07 26.67
CA ILE A 152 -5.83 7.27 25.90
C ILE A 152 -7.08 8.04 25.49
N GLU A 153 -8.14 7.36 25.08
CA GLU A 153 -9.44 7.94 24.76
C GLU A 153 -9.99 8.74 25.95
N GLU A 154 -10.07 8.13 27.13
CA GLU A 154 -10.53 8.79 28.38
C GLU A 154 -9.65 10.02 28.72
N GLN A 155 -8.34 9.92 28.54
CA GLN A 155 -7.42 11.04 28.76
C GLN A 155 -7.58 12.19 27.76
N LEU A 156 -7.96 11.89 26.51
CA LEU A 156 -8.20 12.90 25.49
C LEU A 156 -9.58 13.54 25.67
N GLU A 157 -10.59 12.76 26.05
CA GLU A 157 -11.94 13.24 26.34
C GLU A 157 -11.93 14.21 27.53
N THR A 158 -11.29 13.83 28.64
CA THR A 158 -11.14 14.70 29.82
C THR A 158 -10.38 16.01 29.55
N LYS A 159 -9.60 16.06 28.47
CA LYS A 159 -8.85 17.24 28.03
C LYS A 159 -9.53 18.02 26.89
N ASP A 160 -10.72 17.60 26.47
CA ASP A 160 -11.43 18.16 25.30
C ASP A 160 -10.59 18.14 24.01
N LYS A 161 -9.84 17.04 23.82
CA LYS A 161 -8.96 16.80 22.66
C LYS A 161 -9.41 15.63 21.79
N LEU A 162 -10.39 14.85 22.25
CA LEU A 162 -10.97 13.78 21.46
C LEU A 162 -11.88 14.38 20.38
N LYS A 163 -11.55 14.12 19.11
CA LYS A 163 -12.34 14.59 17.97
C LYS A 163 -13.16 13.44 17.39
N PRO A 164 -14.36 13.71 16.86
CA PRO A 164 -15.12 12.71 16.14
C PRO A 164 -14.34 12.21 14.93
N LEU A 165 -14.54 10.94 14.61
CA LEU A 165 -13.91 10.32 13.46
C LEU A 165 -14.61 10.78 12.18
N GLU A 166 -13.87 11.43 11.28
CA GLU A 166 -14.38 11.73 9.95
C GLU A 166 -14.66 10.44 9.18
N PRO A 167 -15.68 10.42 8.29
CA PRO A 167 -15.92 9.29 7.40
C PRO A 167 -14.66 8.90 6.62
N ASN A 168 -14.54 7.62 6.27
CA ASN A 168 -13.43 7.19 5.42
C ASN A 168 -13.52 7.90 4.07
N ALA A 169 -12.49 8.67 3.74
CA ALA A 169 -12.27 9.16 2.40
C ALA A 169 -11.59 8.07 1.58
N PHE A 170 -12.13 7.79 0.40
CA PHE A 170 -11.60 6.79 -0.52
C PHE A 170 -10.99 7.52 -1.73
N PRO A 171 -9.66 7.53 -1.87
CA PRO A 171 -9.00 8.25 -2.95
C PRO A 171 -9.15 7.47 -4.26
N HIS A 172 -9.40 8.14 -5.39
CA HIS A 172 -9.28 7.48 -6.68
C HIS A 172 -7.82 7.47 -7.15
N ILE A 173 -7.27 6.29 -7.35
CA ILE A 173 -5.87 6.06 -7.71
C ILE A 173 -5.81 5.51 -9.13
N ALA A 174 -5.48 6.38 -10.09
CA ALA A 174 -5.30 6.00 -11.49
C ALA A 174 -3.89 5.41 -11.75
N PRO A 175 -3.73 4.54 -12.77
CA PRO A 175 -2.43 4.08 -13.22
C PRO A 175 -1.56 5.25 -13.72
N PRO A 176 -0.22 5.15 -13.65
CA PRO A 176 0.64 6.12 -14.31
C PRO A 176 0.36 6.13 -15.83
N PRO A 177 0.48 7.29 -16.51
CA PRO A 177 0.37 7.35 -17.96
C PRO A 177 1.42 6.44 -18.60
N LEU A 178 1.03 5.74 -19.67
CA LEU A 178 1.97 4.92 -20.44
C LEU A 178 3.12 5.80 -20.95
N PRO A 179 4.37 5.31 -20.95
CA PRO A 179 5.46 6.02 -21.59
C PRO A 179 5.09 6.30 -23.05
N GLU A 180 5.34 7.53 -23.50
CA GLU A 180 5.13 7.88 -24.91
C GLU A 180 5.92 6.90 -25.79
N PRO A 181 5.34 6.39 -26.88
CA PRO A 181 6.07 5.50 -27.78
C PRO A 181 7.32 6.24 -28.23
N GLU A 182 8.50 5.66 -28.00
CA GLU A 182 9.73 6.16 -28.60
C GLU A 182 9.48 6.29 -30.09
N GLU A 183 9.53 7.53 -30.61
CA GLU A 183 9.45 7.77 -32.04
C GLU A 183 10.54 6.92 -32.68
N GLY A 184 10.11 5.83 -33.32
CA GLY A 184 11.02 4.84 -33.88
C GLY A 184 12.04 5.53 -34.75
N GLU A 185 13.31 5.18 -34.55
CA GLU A 185 14.37 5.43 -35.51
C GLU A 185 13.91 4.90 -36.87
N GLY A 186 13.45 5.83 -37.71
CA GLY A 186 13.04 5.56 -39.07
C GLY A 186 14.22 5.02 -39.86
N GLU A 187 14.00 3.85 -40.45
CA GLU A 187 14.49 3.47 -41.77
C GLU A 187 15.95 3.79 -42.11
N ALA A 188 16.85 2.84 -41.81
CA ALA A 188 18.10 2.68 -42.56
C ALA A 188 18.49 1.21 -42.71
N GLN A 189 17.60 0.40 -43.29
CA GLN A 189 17.96 -0.92 -43.80
C GLN A 189 17.28 -1.20 -45.14
N THR A 190 17.75 -0.55 -46.21
CA THR A 190 17.63 -1.06 -47.59
C THR A 190 18.65 -0.35 -48.50
N GLU A 191 19.94 -0.68 -48.36
CA GLU A 191 20.92 -0.51 -49.45
C GLU A 191 21.99 -1.60 -49.35
N GLU A 192 21.60 -2.88 -49.45
CA GLU A 192 22.58 -3.94 -49.72
C GLU A 192 22.02 -5.01 -50.66
N GLU A 193 21.32 -4.62 -51.73
CA GLU A 193 20.87 -5.59 -52.75
C GLU A 193 20.67 -4.95 -54.15
N ALA A 194 21.63 -4.15 -54.62
CA ALA A 194 21.63 -3.68 -56.02
C ALA A 194 23.05 -3.34 -56.54
N LYS A 195 24.05 -4.20 -56.32
CA LYS A 195 25.34 -4.10 -57.01
C LYS A 195 25.96 -5.47 -57.25
N LYS A 196 25.15 -6.39 -57.76
CA LYS A 196 25.63 -7.69 -58.24
C LYS A 196 24.96 -8.11 -59.54
N ASP A 197 24.71 -7.16 -60.45
CA ASP A 197 24.46 -7.49 -61.84
C ASP A 197 24.93 -6.37 -62.76
N GLY A 198 25.84 -6.70 -63.68
CA GLY A 198 26.15 -5.84 -64.83
C GLY A 198 27.60 -5.40 -64.99
N LYS A 199 28.51 -6.34 -65.31
CA LYS A 199 29.40 -6.20 -66.49
C LYS A 199 30.23 -7.47 -66.73
N LYS A 200 29.66 -8.38 -67.53
CA LYS A 200 30.39 -9.19 -68.51
C LYS A 200 30.35 -8.43 -69.84
N LYS A 201 31.49 -7.92 -70.29
CA LYS A 201 31.91 -7.86 -71.70
C LYS A 201 33.34 -7.34 -71.75
#